data_AF-A0A6G8CHI4-F1
#
_entry.id   AF-A0A6G8CHI4-F1
#
_cell.length_a   1.000
_cell.length_b   1.000
_cell.length_c   1.000
_cell.angle_alpha   90.00
_cell.angle_beta   90.00
_cell.angle_gamma   90.00
#
_symmetry.space_group_name_H-M   'P 1'
#
loop_
_entity.id
_entity.type
_entity.pdbx_description
1 polymer ?
#
loop_
_entity_poly.entity_id
_entity_poly.type
_entity_poly.pdbx_seq_one_letter_code
_entity_poly.pdbx_strand_id
1 'polypeptide(L)'
;MDYVLDGYRLVRNEAVLRTERAEWERQIETVIGLKGQITHKHPLFPLSNDADLFEYFRASQQLLALYVRDDSRVVGVVQAVYRHSFRVLLLSPQGQWLAHDSFLFKRIKILEIGTDYLLSLQLLASSRQ
;
A
#
# COMPACT_ATOMS: atom_id res chain seq x y z
N MET A 1 -12.36 7.37 -21.89
CA MET A 1 -12.21 7.02 -20.47
C MET A 1 -10.78 7.37 -20.11
N ASP A 2 -10.60 8.40 -19.30
CA ASP A 2 -9.27 8.86 -18.88
C ASP A 2 -8.95 8.16 -17.56
N TYR A 3 -7.85 7.42 -17.51
CA TYR A 3 -7.40 6.71 -16.31
C TYR A 3 -6.23 7.49 -15.69
N VAL A 4 -6.28 7.72 -14.38
CA VAL A 4 -5.20 8.31 -13.59
C VAL A 4 -4.67 7.25 -12.61
N LEU A 5 -3.34 7.13 -12.53
CA LEU A 5 -2.69 6.27 -11.54
C LEU A 5 -2.64 7.03 -10.20
N ASP A 6 -3.37 6.57 -9.20
CA ASP A 6 -3.37 7.10 -7.82
C ASP A 6 -2.66 6.10 -6.88
N GLY A 7 -1.35 6.29 -6.72
CA GLY A 7 -0.49 5.45 -5.89
C GLY A 7 -0.44 3.97 -6.29
N TYR A 8 -0.15 3.11 -5.32
CA TYR A 8 -0.16 1.66 -5.47
C TYR A 8 -1.11 1.02 -4.46
N ARG A 9 -1.81 -0.02 -4.91
CA ARG A 9 -2.67 -0.87 -4.09
C ARG A 9 -2.24 -2.33 -4.22
N LEU A 10 -1.72 -2.89 -3.14
CA LEU A 10 -1.36 -4.30 -3.04
C LEU A 10 -2.55 -5.05 -2.44
N VAL A 11 -3.05 -6.05 -3.17
CA VAL A 11 -4.15 -6.91 -2.73
C VAL A 11 -3.59 -8.29 -2.40
N ARG A 12 -3.87 -8.80 -1.19
CA ARG A 12 -3.45 -10.14 -0.80
C ARG A 12 -4.17 -11.18 -1.65
N ASN A 13 -3.44 -12.18 -2.16
CA ASN A 13 -3.98 -13.21 -3.06
C ASN A 13 -5.20 -13.95 -2.48
N GLU A 14 -5.23 -14.23 -1.17
CA GLU A 14 -6.41 -14.81 -0.49
C GLU A 14 -7.70 -14.01 -0.66
N ALA A 15 -7.61 -12.70 -0.96
CA ALA A 15 -8.74 -11.82 -1.22
C ALA A 15 -9.13 -11.76 -2.71
N VAL A 16 -8.31 -12.32 -3.60
CA VAL A 16 -8.57 -12.38 -5.04
C VAL A 16 -9.23 -13.71 -5.37
N LEU A 17 -10.55 -13.67 -5.55
CA LEU A 17 -11.34 -14.89 -5.83
C LEU A 17 -11.19 -15.36 -7.29
N ARG A 18 -11.04 -14.42 -8.22
CA ARG A 18 -10.81 -14.69 -9.65
C ARG A 18 -10.20 -13.45 -10.31
N THR A 19 -9.24 -13.67 -11.19
CA THR A 19 -8.73 -12.63 -12.10
C THR A 19 -9.21 -12.96 -13.49
N GLU A 20 -10.08 -12.13 -14.06
CA GLU A 20 -10.52 -12.23 -15.44
C GLU A 20 -9.90 -11.08 -16.23
N ARG A 21 -9.35 -11.39 -17.40
CA ARG A 21 -8.89 -10.40 -18.37
C ARG A 21 -9.62 -10.64 -19.67
N ALA A 22 -10.32 -9.61 -20.13
CA ALA A 22 -10.91 -9.59 -21.45
C ALA A 22 -9.82 -9.50 -22.53
N GLU A 23 -10.14 -9.98 -23.74
CA GLU A 23 -9.20 -10.03 -24.85
C GLU A 23 -8.65 -8.64 -25.22
N TRP A 24 -9.51 -7.63 -25.18
CA TRP A 24 -9.13 -6.23 -25.46
C TRP A 24 -8.17 -5.67 -24.40
N GLU A 25 -8.28 -6.08 -23.13
CA GLU A 25 -7.36 -5.65 -22.06
C GLU A 25 -5.96 -6.20 -22.30
N ARG A 26 -5.85 -7.47 -22.74
CA ARG A 26 -4.55 -8.07 -23.09
C ARG A 26 -3.90 -7.37 -24.28
N GLN A 27 -4.71 -6.98 -25.27
CA GLN A 27 -4.23 -6.22 -26.42
C GLN A 27 -3.74 -4.83 -26.01
N ILE A 28 -4.47 -4.14 -25.13
CA ILE A 28 -4.04 -2.85 -24.58
C ILE A 28 -2.73 -2.99 -23.80
N GLU A 29 -2.61 -3.97 -22.92
CA GLU A 29 -1.36 -4.23 -22.17
C GLU A 29 -0.18 -4.50 -23.12
N THR A 30 -0.40 -5.26 -24.19
CA THR A 30 0.60 -5.54 -25.23
C THR A 30 1.02 -4.26 -25.94
N VAL A 31 0.07 -3.41 -26.33
CA VAL A 31 0.33 -2.13 -26.99
C VAL A 31 1.04 -1.14 -26.06
N ILE A 32 0.65 -1.09 -24.78
CA ILE A 32 1.30 -0.26 -23.75
C ILE A 32 2.74 -0.75 -23.53
N GLY A 33 2.97 -2.06 -23.48
CA GLY A 33 4.30 -2.67 -23.39
C GLY A 33 5.19 -2.35 -24.59
N LEU A 34 4.66 -2.42 -25.81
CA LEU A 34 5.37 -2.10 -27.05
C LEU A 34 5.73 -0.61 -27.15
N LYS A 35 4.92 0.29 -26.59
CA LYS A 35 5.20 1.73 -26.59
C LYS A 35 6.35 2.14 -25.67
N GLY A 36 6.96 1.21 -24.92
CA GLY A 36 8.01 1.51 -23.95
C GLY A 36 7.55 2.42 -22.80
N GLN A 37 6.25 2.77 -22.75
CA GLN A 37 5.61 3.51 -21.67
C GLN A 37 5.39 2.65 -20.43
N ILE A 38 5.62 1.33 -20.54
CA ILE A 38 6.00 0.51 -19.39
C ILE A 38 7.47 0.83 -19.04
N THR A 39 7.73 2.08 -18.67
CA THR A 39 8.82 2.41 -17.75
C THR A 39 8.35 2.05 -16.33
N HIS A 40 7.80 0.84 -16.14
CA HIS A 40 7.71 0.31 -14.80
C HIS A 40 9.15 -0.03 -14.39
N LYS A 41 9.87 0.97 -13.87
CA LYS A 41 10.56 0.71 -12.62
C LYS A 41 9.44 0.32 -11.65
N HIS A 42 9.03 -0.95 -11.69
CA HIS A 42 8.21 -1.53 -10.65
C HIS A 42 8.87 -1.07 -9.35
N PRO A 43 8.12 -0.48 -8.42
CA PRO A 43 8.76 -0.09 -7.19
C PRO A 43 9.42 -1.37 -6.61
N LEU A 44 10.71 -1.25 -6.29
CA LEU A 44 11.58 -2.33 -5.80
C LEU A 44 11.18 -2.77 -4.38
N PHE A 45 9.89 -2.89 -4.12
CA PHE A 45 9.39 -3.43 -2.86
C PHE A 45 9.59 -4.95 -2.90
N PRO A 46 10.22 -5.56 -1.89
CA PRO A 46 10.38 -7.01 -1.82
C PRO A 46 9.01 -7.65 -1.57
N LEU A 47 8.42 -8.28 -2.58
CA LEU A 47 7.15 -9.02 -2.48
C LEU A 47 7.34 -10.51 -2.13
N SER A 48 8.57 -10.92 -1.82
CA SER A 48 8.96 -12.30 -1.53
C SER A 48 8.33 -12.83 -0.24
N ASN A 49 8.26 -12.01 0.80
CA ASN A 49 7.57 -12.34 2.04
C ASN A 49 7.07 -11.08 2.76
N ASP A 50 6.07 -11.27 3.63
CA ASP A 50 5.43 -10.18 4.37
C ASP A 50 6.43 -9.42 5.27
N ALA A 51 7.38 -10.12 5.92
CA ALA A 51 8.31 -9.48 6.85
C ALA A 51 9.27 -8.52 6.14
N ASP A 52 9.86 -8.92 5.01
CA ASP A 52 10.77 -8.11 4.20
C ASP A 52 10.04 -6.90 3.62
N LEU A 53 8.79 -7.09 3.15
CA LEU A 53 7.95 -6.01 2.64
C LEU A 53 7.72 -4.93 3.72
N PHE A 54 7.31 -5.35 4.91
CA PHE A 54 7.05 -4.41 6.01
C PHE A 54 8.34 -3.84 6.61
N GLU A 55 9.47 -4.56 6.55
CA GLU A 55 10.78 -4.01 6.93
C GLU A 55 11.23 -2.93 5.95
N TYR A 56 10.99 -3.12 4.65
CA TYR A 56 11.21 -2.08 3.66
C TYR A 56 10.39 -0.82 4.00
N PHE A 57 9.11 -0.96 4.33
CA PHE A 57 8.27 0.19 4.71
C PHE A 57 8.69 0.83 6.02
N ARG A 58 9.16 0.04 7.00
CA ARG A 58 9.76 0.56 8.23
C ARG A 58 11.00 1.40 7.93
N ALA A 59 11.92 0.88 7.12
CA ALA A 59 13.18 1.55 6.80
C ALA A 59 12.96 2.87 6.03
N SER A 60 11.96 2.91 5.16
CA SER A 60 11.59 4.10 4.38
C SER A 60 10.70 5.10 5.12
N GLN A 61 10.21 4.75 6.33
CA GLN A 61 9.21 5.54 7.07
C GLN A 61 7.99 5.92 6.21
N GLN A 62 7.62 5.02 5.28
CA GLN A 62 6.57 5.26 4.31
C GLN A 62 5.20 5.24 5.01
N LEU A 63 4.35 6.23 4.71
CA LEU A 63 2.96 6.25 5.19
C LEU A 63 2.12 5.25 4.39
N LEU A 64 1.37 4.41 5.10
CA LEU A 64 0.60 3.31 4.55
C LEU A 64 -0.87 3.44 4.96
N ALA A 65 -1.79 3.00 4.11
CA ALA A 65 -3.15 2.63 4.50
C ALA A 65 -3.32 1.11 4.47
N LEU A 66 -3.83 0.55 5.55
CA LEU A 66 -4.05 -0.88 5.74
C LEU A 66 -5.55 -1.14 5.87
N TYR A 67 -6.06 -2.09 5.09
CA TYR A 67 -7.42 -2.61 5.25
C TYR A 67 -7.34 -3.97 5.91
N VAL A 68 -7.93 -4.07 7.10
CA VAL A 68 -7.87 -5.25 7.95
C VAL A 68 -9.12 -6.11 7.74
N ARG A 69 -9.10 -7.39 8.14
CA ARG A 69 -10.19 -8.34 7.87
C ARG A 69 -11.57 -7.92 8.42
N ASP A 70 -11.62 -7.07 9.43
CA ASP A 70 -12.84 -6.48 10.02
C ASP A 70 -13.32 -5.22 9.30
N ASP A 71 -12.81 -4.97 8.09
CA ASP A 71 -13.10 -3.84 7.21
C ASP A 71 -12.74 -2.48 7.82
N SER A 72 -11.94 -2.48 8.89
CA SER A 72 -11.29 -1.27 9.39
C SER A 72 -10.18 -0.84 8.44
N ARG A 73 -10.12 0.48 8.21
CA ARG A 73 -9.03 1.14 7.50
C ARG A 73 -8.20 1.90 8.53
N VAL A 74 -6.91 1.58 8.61
CA VAL A 74 -5.96 2.26 9.49
C VAL A 74 -4.84 2.88 8.66
N VAL A 75 -4.38 4.05 9.07
CA VAL A 75 -3.29 4.77 8.40
C VAL A 75 -2.15 4.95 9.37
N GLY A 76 -0.91 4.78 8.92
CA GLY A 76 0.25 5.00 9.77
C GLY A 76 1.57 4.57 9.16
N VAL A 77 2.63 4.65 9.96
CA VAL A 77 4.00 4.27 9.59
C VAL A 77 4.43 3.05 10.40
N VAL A 78 5.14 2.12 9.75
CA VAL A 78 5.66 0.93 10.44
C VAL A 78 6.81 1.34 11.34
N GLN A 79 6.74 0.94 12.61
CA GLN A 79 7.76 1.23 13.63
C GLN A 79 8.60 -0.01 13.98
N ALA A 80 7.99 -1.20 13.92
CA ALA A 80 8.69 -2.45 14.19
C ALA A 80 8.07 -3.60 13.39
N VAL A 81 8.90 -4.56 12.98
CA VAL A 81 8.44 -5.79 12.31
C VAL A 81 8.89 -6.99 13.14
N TYR A 82 7.98 -7.95 13.26
CA TYR A 82 8.18 -9.21 13.95
C TYR A 82 7.85 -10.36 13.00
N ARG A 83 8.16 -11.58 13.41
CA ARG A 83 8.01 -12.79 12.58
C ARG A 83 6.62 -12.95 11.91
N HIS A 84 5.54 -12.58 12.60
CA HIS A 84 4.16 -12.76 12.12
C HIS A 84 3.29 -11.51 12.26
N SER A 85 3.88 -10.40 12.69
CA SER A 85 3.17 -9.18 13.05
C SER A 85 4.06 -7.97 12.89
N PHE A 86 3.46 -6.79 12.92
CA PHE A 86 4.18 -5.53 12.85
C PHE A 86 3.46 -4.49 13.69
N ARG A 87 4.21 -3.50 14.15
CA ARG A 87 3.72 -2.37 14.94
C ARG A 87 3.69 -1.12 14.10
N VAL A 88 2.60 -0.38 14.18
CA VAL A 88 2.36 0.86 13.43
C VAL A 88 2.16 2.01 14.39
N LEU A 89 2.77 3.16 14.12
CA LEU A 89 2.37 4.43 14.71
C LEU A 89 1.21 4.99 13.88
N LEU A 90 0.03 5.06 14.48
CA LEU A 90 -1.20 5.42 13.77
C LEU A 90 -1.28 6.93 13.52
N LEU A 91 -1.88 7.29 12.39
CA LEU A 91 -2.18 8.67 12.01
C LEU A 91 -3.70 8.82 11.87
N SER A 92 -4.26 9.78 12.58
CA SER A 92 -5.69 10.12 12.48
C SER A 92 -6.02 10.82 11.16
N PRO A 93 -7.29 10.79 10.73
CA PRO A 93 -7.76 11.57 9.57
C PRO A 93 -7.52 13.09 9.69
N GLN A 94 -7.31 13.60 10.89
CA GLN A 94 -7.02 15.00 11.18
C GLN A 94 -5.51 15.32 11.16
N GLY A 95 -4.66 14.37 10.74
CA GLY A 95 -3.21 14.53 10.68
C GLY A 95 -2.53 14.53 12.05
N GLN A 96 -3.17 14.00 13.10
CA GLN A 96 -2.56 13.85 14.42
C GLN A 96 -2.04 12.43 14.60
N TRP A 97 -0.79 12.29 15.05
CA TRP A 97 -0.23 11.02 15.47
C TRP A 97 -0.94 10.50 16.72
N LEU A 98 -1.28 9.22 16.70
CA LEU A 98 -2.00 8.53 17.75
C LEU A 98 -1.09 7.50 18.43
N ALA A 99 -1.69 6.64 19.26
CA ALA A 99 -0.98 5.52 19.87
C ALA A 99 -0.49 4.49 18.83
N HIS A 100 0.43 3.64 19.28
CA HIS A 100 0.88 2.50 18.50
C HIS A 100 -0.14 1.38 18.56
N ASP A 101 -0.29 0.65 17.45
CA ASP A 101 -1.09 -0.57 17.39
C ASP A 101 -0.33 -1.69 16.65
N SER A 102 -0.73 -2.94 16.89
CA SER A 102 -0.05 -4.13 16.38
C SER A 102 -1.00 -4.97 15.52
N PHE A 103 -0.53 -5.32 14.32
CA PHE A 103 -1.32 -6.08 13.35
C PHE A 103 -0.62 -7.38 12.95
N LEU A 104 -1.39 -8.44 12.76
CA LEU A 104 -0.91 -9.69 12.16
C LEU A 104 -0.92 -9.56 10.63
N PHE A 105 0.13 -9.99 9.95
CA PHE A 105 0.18 -9.93 8.48
C PHE A 105 -1.04 -10.60 7.83
N LYS A 106 -1.42 -11.79 8.32
CA LYS A 106 -2.59 -12.55 7.83
C LYS A 106 -3.93 -11.83 7.92
N ARG A 107 -4.04 -10.76 8.73
CA ARG A 107 -5.25 -9.96 8.85
C ARG A 107 -5.31 -8.81 7.85
N ILE A 108 -4.22 -8.50 7.14
CA ILE A 108 -4.17 -7.44 6.13
C ILE A 108 -4.71 -7.97 4.80
N LYS A 109 -5.79 -7.37 4.30
CA LYS A 109 -6.40 -7.68 3.00
C LYS A 109 -5.78 -6.84 1.88
N ILE A 110 -5.68 -5.53 2.13
CA ILE A 110 -5.21 -4.54 1.16
C ILE A 110 -4.23 -3.60 1.85
N LEU A 111 -3.19 -3.22 1.11
CA LEU A 111 -2.25 -2.17 1.46
C LEU A 111 -2.28 -1.11 0.36
N GLU A 112 -2.44 0.15 0.72
CA GLU A 112 -2.35 1.30 -0.18
C GLU A 112 -1.17 2.19 0.22
N ILE A 113 -0.42 2.65 -0.77
CA ILE A 113 0.78 3.49 -0.59
C ILE A 113 0.84 4.56 -1.67
N GLY A 114 1.32 5.76 -1.30
CA GLY A 114 1.57 6.83 -2.27
C GLY A 114 0.32 7.37 -2.98
N THR A 115 -0.88 7.13 -2.44
CA THR A 115 -2.12 7.74 -2.94
C THR A 115 -2.16 9.22 -2.56
N ASP A 116 -2.88 10.05 -3.32
CA ASP A 116 -3.04 11.49 -3.06
C ASP A 116 -3.59 11.77 -1.66
N TYR A 117 -4.46 10.91 -1.15
CA TYR A 117 -4.99 11.01 0.22
C TYR A 117 -3.89 10.88 1.28
N LEU A 118 -3.01 9.87 1.14
CA LEU A 118 -1.90 9.65 2.06
C LEU A 118 -0.88 10.78 1.99
N LEU A 119 -0.58 11.28 0.79
CA LEU A 119 0.30 12.44 0.60
C LEU A 119 -0.28 13.69 1.28
N SER A 120 -1.58 13.94 1.09
CA SER A 120 -2.28 15.06 1.73
C SER A 120 -2.26 14.95 3.26
N LEU A 121 -2.49 13.76 3.81
CA LEU A 121 -2.40 13.51 5.25
C LEU A 121 -0.99 13.74 5.79
N GLN A 122 0.03 13.30 5.06
CA GLN A 122 1.43 13.50 5.45
C GLN A 122 1.77 15.00 5.52
N LEU A 123 1.33 15.79 4.53
CA LEU A 123 1.48 17.25 4.56
C LEU A 123 0.76 17.90 5.76
N LEU A 124 -0.44 17.44 6.10
CA LEU A 124 -1.18 17.91 7.27
C LEU A 124 -0.46 17.58 8.58
N ALA A 125 0.15 16.39 8.68
CA ALA A 125 0.90 15.98 9.87
C ALA A 125 2.21 16.77 10.03
N SER A 126 2.91 17.06 8.92
CA SER A 126 4.16 17.82 8.92
C SER A 126 3.97 19.32 9.20
N SER A 127 2.85 19.91 8.80
CA SER A 127 2.58 21.35 9.01
C SER A 127 2.22 21.72 10.46
N ARG A 128 2.09 20.74 11.35
CA ARG A 128 1.73 20.92 12.77
C ARG A 128 2.89 20.66 13.74
N GLN A 129 4.09 20.39 13.23
CA GLN A 129 5.33 20.36 14.01
C GLN A 129 5.97 21.74 14.01
#